data_AF-A0A5A9NJY6-F1
#
_entry.id   AF-A0A5A9NJY6-F1
#
_cell.length_a   1.000
_cell.length_b   1.000
_cell.length_c   1.000
_cell.angle_alpha   90.00
_cell.angle_beta   90.00
_cell.angle_gamma   90.00
#
_symmetry.space_group_name_H-M   'P 1'
#
loop_
_entity.id
_entity.type
_entity.pdbx_description
1 polymer ?
#
loop_
_entity_poly.entity_id
_entity_poly.type
_entity_poly.pdbx_seq_one_letter_code
_entity_poly.pdbx_strand_id
1 'polypeptide(L)'
;MKWRVVLAVFLISVLIIEYGICQRVESKPKTKAEKRPNGKSKTGKGEEKALAPKPKADQSYLTQVVNKGKFQKVGDTLTIQVGDTLELRCKGNPVQWTVPAYLQEDDEGRLRMFQHESYGTLILANATSPDTGEYICYPMYCEDKDCRKEYDKAVKVFVFFSDPQELFVPSSDYYEVIQLRTNWPTVLPCQVTSPLAKVTLHQEFPPMEVKVDGTEISFDVKKGYTIHRPKQHHAGSLYCIASLGNLRQSSTKYMLIYVNYPTAPPSPVIQASSETVTVGKNLQVTCTVVGEQDVVVDFTWEYPGQKIGRPLYTQDSVQTVQVDGQNRQRSETVLQVDEFREVDQGIYTCTAQNLEGSRSASTSVKVQSAGTTTRPKKHKKDTQ
;
A
#
# COMPACT_ATOMS: atom_id res chain seq x y z
N MET A 1 34.99 25.73 17.66
CA MET A 1 33.68 25.15 17.28
C MET A 1 33.62 23.61 17.26
N LYS A 2 34.62 22.86 17.79
CA LYS A 2 34.58 21.38 17.76
C LYS A 2 34.32 20.69 19.12
N TRP A 3 34.19 21.44 20.22
CA TRP A 3 34.03 20.83 21.55
C TRP A 3 32.58 20.71 22.03
N ARG A 4 31.67 21.55 21.53
CA ARG A 4 30.24 21.54 21.92
C ARG A 4 29.42 20.40 21.30
N VAL A 5 29.90 19.79 20.22
CA VAL A 5 29.21 18.67 19.54
C VAL A 5 29.49 17.32 20.22
N VAL A 6 30.65 17.15 20.85
CA VAL A 6 31.03 15.90 21.52
C VAL A 6 30.23 15.70 22.83
N LEU A 7 29.89 16.79 23.52
CA LEU A 7 29.07 16.75 24.74
C LEU A 7 27.59 16.43 24.46
N ALA A 8 27.07 16.77 23.28
CA ALA A 8 25.70 16.45 22.89
C ALA A 8 25.51 14.96 22.55
N VAL A 9 26.54 14.31 21.99
CA VAL A 9 26.50 12.87 21.66
C VAL A 9 26.60 11.99 22.91
N PHE A 10 27.39 12.42 23.91
CA PHE A 10 27.52 11.68 25.17
C PHE A 10 26.23 11.69 26.02
N LEU A 11 25.47 12.79 26.02
CA LEU A 11 24.19 12.88 26.74
C LEU A 11 23.09 12.02 26.11
N ILE A 12 23.12 11.82 24.78
CA ILE A 12 22.16 10.96 24.07
C ILE A 12 22.46 9.47 24.30
N SER A 13 23.74 9.08 24.48
CA SER A 13 24.10 7.70 24.80
C SER A 13 23.75 7.25 26.23
N VAL A 14 23.62 8.18 27.19
CA VAL A 14 23.27 7.84 28.58
C VAL A 14 21.75 7.63 28.75
N LEU A 15 20.91 8.32 27.97
CA LEU A 15 19.45 8.16 28.04
C LEU A 15 18.93 6.84 27.43
N ILE A 16 19.73 6.17 26.59
CA ILE A 16 19.35 4.88 25.97
C ILE A 16 19.64 3.70 26.91
N ILE A 17 20.45 3.88 27.96
CA ILE A 17 20.83 2.80 28.88
C ILE A 17 19.80 2.59 30.00
N GLU A 18 18.94 3.56 30.32
CA GLU A 18 17.94 3.42 31.40
C GLU A 18 16.63 2.72 31.01
N TYR A 19 16.31 2.56 29.72
CA TYR A 19 15.02 1.94 29.30
C TYR A 19 15.12 0.49 28.81
N GLY A 20 16.26 -0.17 29.00
CA GLY A 20 16.60 -1.40 28.29
C GLY A 20 16.81 -2.68 29.10
N ILE A 21 16.28 -2.86 30.32
CA ILE A 21 16.43 -4.16 31.03
C ILE A 21 15.20 -4.55 31.90
N CYS A 22 14.28 -5.33 31.32
CA CYS A 22 13.39 -6.32 31.97
C CYS A 22 12.86 -7.22 30.85
N GLN A 23 12.96 -8.55 30.81
CA GLN A 23 13.37 -9.59 31.74
C GLN A 23 14.14 -10.67 30.96
N ARG A 24 15.21 -11.20 31.54
CA ARG A 24 15.71 -12.55 31.22
C ARG A 24 15.73 -13.30 32.56
N VAL A 25 14.81 -14.23 32.76
CA VAL A 25 14.90 -15.21 33.85
C VAL A 25 15.27 -16.54 33.23
N GLU A 26 16.45 -17.02 33.60
CA GLU A 26 16.98 -18.32 33.28
C GLU A 26 16.63 -19.29 34.42
N SER A 27 16.15 -20.50 34.12
CA SER A 27 16.33 -21.62 35.05
C SER A 27 16.53 -22.94 34.30
N LYS A 28 17.60 -23.62 34.71
CA LYS A 28 18.28 -24.80 34.14
C LYS A 28 17.53 -26.14 34.24
N PRO A 29 18.01 -27.20 33.56
CA PRO A 29 17.27 -28.45 33.28
C PRO A 29 17.60 -29.59 34.24
N LYS A 30 16.68 -30.57 34.42
CA LYS A 30 16.99 -31.99 34.71
C LYS A 30 15.94 -32.99 34.19
N THR A 31 16.47 -34.03 33.56
CA THR A 31 15.96 -35.33 33.05
C THR A 31 15.02 -36.15 33.94
N LYS A 32 14.10 -36.94 33.34
CA LYS A 32 14.20 -38.43 33.24
C LYS A 32 13.02 -39.11 32.49
N ALA A 33 13.38 -40.29 31.95
CA ALA A 33 12.69 -41.23 31.07
C ALA A 33 11.34 -41.84 31.54
N GLU A 34 10.45 -42.02 30.55
CA GLU A 34 9.79 -43.26 30.09
C GLU A 34 9.22 -44.28 31.11
N LYS A 35 7.91 -44.59 30.97
CA LYS A 35 7.36 -45.96 30.87
C LYS A 35 5.82 -45.95 30.69
N ARG A 36 5.33 -46.60 29.64
CA ARG A 36 3.98 -47.25 29.61
C ARG A 36 4.06 -48.56 30.41
N PRO A 37 2.94 -49.07 30.98
CA PRO A 37 2.18 -50.06 30.22
C PRO A 37 0.65 -50.01 30.39
N ASN A 38 0.05 -50.66 29.40
CA ASN A 38 -1.32 -51.09 29.18
C ASN A 38 -2.04 -51.71 30.41
N GLY A 39 -3.34 -51.45 30.56
CA GLY A 39 -4.22 -52.14 31.51
C GLY A 39 -5.70 -51.95 31.16
N LYS A 40 -6.34 -53.04 30.71
CA LYS A 40 -7.74 -53.12 30.25
C LYS A 40 -8.77 -52.99 31.38
N SER A 41 -9.92 -52.40 31.01
CA SER A 41 -11.30 -52.74 31.39
C SER A 41 -11.80 -52.46 32.82
N LYS A 42 -12.82 -51.61 32.93
CA LYS A 42 -14.19 -52.03 33.31
C LYS A 42 -15.21 -50.90 33.12
N THR A 43 -16.29 -51.25 32.46
CA THR A 43 -17.57 -50.54 32.32
C THR A 43 -18.17 -50.12 33.67
N GLY A 44 -18.57 -48.86 33.76
CA GLY A 44 -19.47 -48.33 34.79
C GLY A 44 -20.36 -47.24 34.18
N LYS A 45 -21.65 -47.54 34.05
CA LYS A 45 -22.72 -46.59 33.67
C LYS A 45 -22.81 -45.47 34.70
N GLY A 46 -22.89 -44.22 34.25
CA GLY A 46 -23.17 -43.05 35.09
C GLY A 46 -23.55 -41.84 34.24
N GLU A 47 -24.86 -41.64 34.11
CA GLU A 47 -25.63 -40.46 33.66
C GLU A 47 -24.89 -39.27 33.03
N GLU A 48 -25.17 -39.07 31.73
CA GLU A 48 -24.89 -37.86 30.97
C GLU A 48 -25.80 -36.73 31.46
N LYS A 49 -25.28 -35.88 32.36
CA LYS A 49 -25.88 -34.56 32.60
C LYS A 49 -25.66 -33.72 31.35
N ALA A 50 -26.75 -33.47 30.63
CA ALA A 50 -26.81 -32.51 29.54
C ALA A 50 -26.20 -31.17 30.01
N LEU A 51 -25.04 -30.83 29.45
CA LEU A 51 -24.42 -29.54 29.65
C LEU A 51 -25.34 -28.52 28.97
N ALA A 52 -25.94 -27.64 29.78
CA ALA A 52 -26.72 -26.52 29.27
C ALA A 52 -25.90 -25.76 28.20
N PRO A 53 -26.51 -25.32 27.09
CA PRO A 53 -25.79 -24.56 26.08
C PRO A 53 -25.17 -23.33 26.72
N LYS A 54 -23.86 -23.15 26.52
CA LYS A 54 -23.15 -21.90 26.87
C LYS A 54 -23.97 -20.71 26.35
N PRO A 55 -24.16 -19.65 27.15
CA PRO A 55 -24.87 -18.47 26.68
C PRO A 55 -24.15 -17.95 25.44
N LYS A 56 -24.89 -17.77 24.34
CA LYS A 56 -24.38 -17.10 23.16
C LYS A 56 -23.82 -15.76 23.61
N ALA A 57 -22.54 -15.50 23.34
CA ALA A 57 -21.93 -14.21 23.60
C ALA A 57 -22.85 -13.14 22.98
N ASP A 58 -23.25 -12.19 23.81
CA ASP A 58 -24.21 -11.14 23.45
C ASP A 58 -23.60 -10.32 22.31
N GLN A 59 -24.16 -10.43 21.10
CA GLN A 59 -23.59 -9.81 19.91
C GLN A 59 -23.63 -8.28 20.05
N SER A 60 -22.51 -7.61 19.76
CA SER A 60 -22.47 -6.15 19.71
C SER A 60 -23.47 -5.62 18.67
N TYR A 61 -24.19 -4.56 19.02
CA TYR A 61 -25.11 -3.86 18.13
C TYR A 61 -25.11 -2.36 18.42
N LEU A 62 -25.55 -1.59 17.43
CA LEU A 62 -25.66 -0.15 17.49
C LEU A 62 -27.11 0.29 17.74
N THR A 63 -27.26 1.28 18.62
CA THR A 63 -28.52 1.99 18.85
C THR A 63 -28.30 3.49 18.76
N GLN A 64 -29.21 4.18 18.09
CA GLN A 64 -29.29 5.63 18.09
C GLN A 64 -30.18 6.06 19.26
N VAL A 65 -29.76 7.11 19.95
CA VAL A 65 -30.57 7.76 20.98
C VAL A 65 -31.34 8.90 20.33
N VAL A 66 -32.68 8.85 20.42
CA VAL A 66 -33.61 9.81 19.81
C VAL A 66 -34.55 10.37 20.87
N ASN A 67 -34.99 11.62 20.70
CA ASN A 67 -36.10 12.27 21.43
C ASN A 67 -36.27 11.88 22.91
N LYS A 68 -35.57 12.58 23.82
CA LYS A 68 -35.66 12.37 25.28
C LYS A 68 -35.28 10.94 25.73
N GLY A 69 -34.27 10.34 25.10
CA GLY A 69 -33.67 9.08 25.55
C GLY A 69 -34.33 7.79 25.06
N LYS A 70 -35.13 7.83 23.99
CA LYS A 70 -35.62 6.62 23.31
C LYS A 70 -34.49 6.00 22.49
N PHE A 71 -34.48 4.67 22.38
CA PHE A 71 -33.45 3.93 21.65
C PHE A 71 -34.02 3.31 20.39
N GLN A 72 -33.36 3.54 19.26
CA GLN A 72 -33.69 2.92 17.98
C GLN A 72 -32.51 2.07 17.50
N LYS A 73 -32.79 0.82 17.09
CA LYS A 73 -31.75 -0.02 16.48
C LYS A 73 -31.34 0.58 15.14
N VAL A 74 -30.03 0.69 14.93
CA VAL A 74 -29.46 1.28 13.71
C VAL A 74 -29.29 0.19 12.65
N GLY A 75 -29.70 0.49 11.42
CA GLY A 75 -29.45 -0.37 10.25
C GLY A 75 -28.09 -0.07 9.60
N ASP A 76 -27.97 -0.33 8.30
CA ASP A 76 -26.74 -0.07 7.55
C ASP A 76 -26.49 1.43 7.32
N THR A 77 -27.56 2.22 7.29
CA THR A 77 -27.53 3.65 7.02
C THR A 77 -28.41 4.42 8.00
N LEU A 78 -28.03 5.66 8.31
CA LEU A 78 -28.79 6.61 9.10
C LEU A 78 -28.78 7.98 8.40
N THR A 79 -29.86 8.74 8.51
CA THR A 79 -29.93 10.12 7.98
C THR A 79 -30.26 11.08 9.11
N ILE A 80 -29.43 12.10 9.27
CA ILE A 80 -29.52 13.16 10.27
C ILE A 80 -29.54 14.50 9.53
N GLN A 81 -30.27 15.50 10.02
CA GLN A 81 -30.23 16.84 9.43
C GLN A 81 -29.01 17.60 9.96
N VAL A 82 -28.43 18.49 9.16
CA VAL A 82 -27.39 19.39 9.65
C VAL A 82 -27.91 20.25 10.81
N GLY A 83 -27.04 20.54 11.78
CA GLY A 83 -27.35 21.22 13.04
C GLY A 83 -27.85 20.29 14.15
N ASP A 84 -28.35 19.09 13.84
CA ASP A 84 -28.79 18.12 14.84
C ASP A 84 -27.60 17.47 15.57
N THR A 85 -27.91 16.76 16.66
CA THR A 85 -26.93 15.97 17.43
C THR A 85 -27.12 14.49 17.15
N LEU A 86 -26.04 13.80 16.78
CA LEU A 86 -25.98 12.34 16.69
C LEU A 86 -25.52 11.76 18.03
N GLU A 87 -26.32 10.88 18.64
CA GLU A 87 -25.89 10.05 19.78
C GLU A 87 -26.04 8.56 19.41
N LEU A 88 -24.92 7.85 19.39
CA LEU A 88 -24.83 6.41 19.15
C LEU A 88 -24.36 5.69 20.40
N ARG A 89 -24.97 4.53 20.68
CA ARG A 89 -24.55 3.58 21.71
C ARG A 89 -24.22 2.24 21.10
N CYS A 90 -23.06 1.73 21.44
CA CYS A 90 -22.58 0.43 21.01
C CYS A 90 -22.48 -0.51 22.20
N LYS A 91 -23.21 -1.62 22.18
CA LYS A 91 -23.17 -2.62 23.25
C LYS A 91 -21.80 -3.32 23.26
N GLY A 92 -21.15 -3.30 24.42
CA GLY A 92 -19.86 -3.90 24.66
C GLY A 92 -19.09 -3.19 25.77
N ASN A 93 -18.15 -3.90 26.38
CA ASN A 93 -17.25 -3.35 27.39
C ASN A 93 -15.87 -4.03 27.33
N PRO A 94 -14.79 -3.31 26.98
CA PRO A 94 -14.79 -1.98 26.38
C PRO A 94 -15.09 -2.02 24.88
N VAL A 95 -15.40 -0.86 24.29
CA VAL A 95 -15.49 -0.68 22.84
C VAL A 95 -14.64 0.51 22.39
N GLN A 96 -14.24 0.51 21.13
CA GLN A 96 -13.51 1.61 20.51
C GLN A 96 -14.21 2.05 19.24
N TRP A 97 -14.32 3.36 19.02
CA TRP A 97 -14.93 3.90 17.81
C TRP A 97 -13.90 4.30 16.75
N THR A 98 -14.35 4.38 15.52
CA THR A 98 -13.68 5.03 14.39
C THR A 98 -14.73 5.87 13.66
N VAL A 99 -14.34 7.11 13.35
CA VAL A 99 -15.16 8.15 12.72
C VAL A 99 -14.48 8.63 11.44
N PRO A 100 -15.16 9.38 10.56
CA PRO A 100 -14.54 10.01 9.39
C PRO A 100 -13.25 10.76 9.74
N ALA A 101 -12.24 10.73 8.86
CA ALA A 101 -10.90 11.26 9.12
C ALA A 101 -10.93 12.76 9.49
N TYR A 102 -11.79 13.55 8.84
CA TYR A 102 -12.01 14.96 9.14
C TYR A 102 -12.31 15.20 10.64
N LEU A 103 -13.19 14.39 11.24
CA LEU A 103 -13.55 14.48 12.66
C LEU A 103 -12.44 14.01 13.61
N GLN A 104 -11.40 13.33 13.13
CA GLN A 104 -10.23 12.97 13.94
C GLN A 104 -9.20 14.10 13.99
N GLU A 105 -9.16 14.93 12.93
CA GLU A 105 -8.24 16.04 12.79
C GLU A 105 -8.81 17.34 13.38
N ASP A 106 -10.12 17.60 13.17
CA ASP A 106 -10.79 18.80 13.61
C ASP A 106 -12.27 18.54 13.97
N ASP A 107 -12.56 18.39 15.26
CA ASP A 107 -13.94 18.22 15.76
C ASP A 107 -14.50 19.48 16.44
N GLU A 108 -13.69 20.52 16.65
CA GLU A 108 -14.05 21.73 17.39
C GLU A 108 -14.67 21.47 18.79
N GLY A 109 -14.38 20.32 19.42
CA GLY A 109 -14.97 19.89 20.71
C GLY A 109 -16.41 19.38 20.60
N ARG A 110 -16.93 19.17 19.39
CA ARG A 110 -18.27 18.65 19.09
C ARG A 110 -18.35 17.13 19.28
N LEU A 111 -17.23 16.42 19.12
CA LEU A 111 -17.18 14.97 19.21
C LEU A 111 -16.81 14.53 20.63
N ARG A 112 -17.61 13.63 21.21
CA ARG A 112 -17.36 13.06 22.53
C ARG A 112 -17.57 11.56 22.50
N MET A 113 -16.58 10.83 22.99
CA MET A 113 -16.62 9.37 23.10
C MET A 113 -16.29 8.95 24.52
N PHE A 114 -17.11 8.10 25.11
CA PHE A 114 -16.90 7.62 26.48
C PHE A 114 -17.46 6.22 26.69
N GLN A 115 -16.87 5.49 27.63
CA GLN A 115 -17.22 4.11 27.96
C GLN A 115 -18.09 4.06 29.22
N HIS A 116 -19.16 3.26 29.17
CA HIS A 116 -19.94 2.85 30.34
C HIS A 116 -19.73 1.36 30.64
N GLU A 117 -20.31 0.85 31.73
CA GLU A 117 -20.13 -0.55 32.16
C GLU A 117 -20.56 -1.60 31.12
N SER A 118 -21.49 -1.29 30.22
CA SER A 118 -22.06 -2.25 29.26
C SER A 118 -22.14 -1.75 27.82
N TYR A 119 -21.78 -0.49 27.57
CA TYR A 119 -21.81 0.10 26.24
C TYR A 119 -20.85 1.29 26.14
N GLY A 120 -20.35 1.56 24.94
CA GLY A 120 -19.70 2.83 24.63
C GLY A 120 -20.68 3.80 23.97
N THR A 121 -20.49 5.09 24.23
CA THR A 121 -21.30 6.18 23.67
C THR A 121 -20.43 7.06 22.78
N LEU A 122 -20.98 7.47 21.64
CA LEU A 122 -20.45 8.50 20.76
C LEU A 122 -21.51 9.59 20.60
N ILE A 123 -21.13 10.85 20.87
CA ILE A 123 -21.97 12.03 20.69
C ILE A 123 -21.26 12.98 19.74
N LEU A 124 -21.96 13.42 18.69
CA LEU A 124 -21.52 14.47 17.79
C LEU A 124 -22.57 15.57 17.79
N ALA A 125 -22.26 16.70 18.42
CA ALA A 125 -23.15 17.86 18.51
C ALA A 125 -22.97 18.78 17.30
N ASN A 126 -24.03 19.53 16.94
CA ASN A 126 -24.00 20.52 15.85
C ASN A 126 -23.39 19.93 14.57
N ALA A 127 -24.03 18.88 14.04
CA ALA A 127 -23.47 18.13 12.92
C ALA A 127 -23.52 18.91 11.60
N THR A 128 -22.53 18.69 10.73
CA THR A 128 -22.35 19.39 9.46
C THR A 128 -22.23 18.41 8.29
N SER A 129 -22.34 18.91 7.04
CA SER A 129 -22.22 18.07 5.84
C SER A 129 -20.91 17.25 5.76
N PRO A 130 -19.72 17.76 6.16
CA PRO A 130 -18.45 17.01 6.17
C PRO A 130 -18.43 15.84 7.17
N ASP A 131 -19.33 15.82 8.15
CA ASP A 131 -19.41 14.73 9.14
C ASP A 131 -19.97 13.43 8.50
N THR A 132 -20.46 13.47 7.26
CA THR A 132 -21.00 12.31 6.54
C THR A 132 -19.93 11.23 6.35
N GLY A 133 -20.24 9.98 6.70
CA GLY A 133 -19.33 8.85 6.49
C GLY A 133 -19.61 7.62 7.33
N GLU A 134 -18.65 6.69 7.37
CA GLU A 134 -18.73 5.47 8.18
C GLU A 134 -18.35 5.72 9.64
N TYR A 135 -19.25 5.33 10.55
CA TYR A 135 -19.02 5.27 11.99
C TYR A 135 -18.95 3.81 12.40
N ILE A 136 -17.82 3.39 12.96
CA ILE A 136 -17.53 1.99 13.25
C ILE A 136 -17.25 1.82 14.73
N CYS A 137 -17.95 0.89 15.37
CA CYS A 137 -17.67 0.43 16.71
C CYS A 137 -16.97 -0.93 16.68
N TYR A 138 -15.83 -1.02 17.34
CA TYR A 138 -15.07 -2.24 17.53
C TYR A 138 -15.22 -2.73 18.97
N PRO A 139 -15.70 -3.97 19.17
CA PRO A 139 -15.50 -4.65 20.45
C PRO A 139 -13.99 -4.78 20.72
N MET A 140 -13.61 -4.56 21.98
CA MET A 140 -12.23 -4.70 22.41
C MET A 140 -12.07 -5.99 23.20
N TYR A 141 -11.05 -6.77 22.84
CA TYR A 141 -10.59 -7.89 23.63
C TYR A 141 -9.38 -7.44 24.44
N CYS A 142 -9.50 -7.45 25.77
CA CYS A 142 -8.45 -7.03 26.68
C CYS A 142 -7.95 -8.22 27.51
N GLU A 143 -6.66 -8.51 27.41
CA GLU A 143 -5.93 -9.39 28.35
C GLU A 143 -4.96 -8.51 29.16
N ASP A 144 -5.17 -8.46 30.47
CA ASP A 144 -4.47 -7.57 31.39
C ASP A 144 -4.52 -6.08 30.98
N LYS A 145 -3.44 -5.58 30.36
CA LYS A 145 -3.31 -4.20 29.87
C LYS A 145 -3.30 -4.09 28.35
N ASP A 146 -3.24 -5.22 27.64
CA ASP A 146 -3.22 -5.22 26.18
C ASP A 146 -4.66 -5.37 25.67
N CYS A 147 -5.12 -4.36 24.94
CA CYS A 147 -6.46 -4.30 24.39
C CYS A 147 -6.37 -4.21 22.87
N ARG A 148 -7.01 -5.16 22.18
CA ARG A 148 -7.05 -5.22 20.71
C ARG A 148 -8.47 -5.15 20.16
N LYS A 149 -8.61 -4.52 18.99
CA LYS A 149 -9.88 -4.46 18.25
C LYS A 149 -10.21 -5.83 17.66
N GLU A 150 -11.45 -6.28 17.86
CA GLU A 150 -12.01 -7.44 17.16
C GLU A 150 -12.68 -6.97 15.85
N TYR A 151 -11.89 -6.89 14.77
CA TYR A 151 -12.36 -6.37 13.47
C TYR A 151 -13.50 -7.18 12.85
N ASP A 152 -13.53 -8.49 13.08
CA ASP A 152 -14.56 -9.42 12.60
C ASP A 152 -15.92 -9.21 13.28
N LYS A 153 -15.93 -8.59 14.46
CA LYS A 153 -17.13 -8.29 15.24
C LYS A 153 -17.52 -6.81 15.21
N ALA A 154 -16.84 -6.01 14.38
CA ALA A 154 -17.12 -4.59 14.26
C ALA A 154 -18.55 -4.36 13.76
N VAL A 155 -19.22 -3.39 14.37
CA VAL A 155 -20.55 -2.94 13.95
C VAL A 155 -20.40 -1.55 13.36
N LYS A 156 -20.93 -1.35 12.15
CA LYS A 156 -20.79 -0.09 11.43
C LYS A 156 -22.13 0.44 10.94
N VAL A 157 -22.19 1.76 10.82
CA VAL A 157 -23.29 2.49 10.19
C VAL A 157 -22.70 3.57 9.30
N PHE A 158 -23.28 3.78 8.12
CA PHE A 158 -23.01 4.98 7.33
C PHE A 158 -24.02 6.06 7.67
N VAL A 159 -23.55 7.22 8.13
CA VAL A 159 -24.43 8.34 8.53
C VAL A 159 -24.37 9.42 7.45
N PHE A 160 -25.53 9.75 6.90
CA PHE A 160 -25.76 10.87 5.99
C PHE A 160 -26.20 12.09 6.79
N PHE A 161 -25.41 13.16 6.79
CA PHE A 161 -25.83 14.45 7.34
C PHE A 161 -26.39 15.30 6.22
N SER A 162 -27.69 15.18 5.97
CA SER A 162 -28.36 15.82 4.85
C SER A 162 -28.43 17.32 5.02
N ASP A 163 -27.80 18.02 4.08
CA ASP A 163 -27.81 19.47 3.96
C ASP A 163 -28.72 19.88 2.78
N PRO A 164 -29.71 20.75 2.98
CA PRO A 164 -30.60 21.21 1.91
C PRO A 164 -29.90 22.14 0.90
N GLN A 165 -28.71 22.66 1.21
CA GLN A 165 -27.92 23.57 0.36
C GLN A 165 -26.69 22.88 -0.24
N GLU A 166 -26.23 21.76 0.32
CA GLU A 166 -25.05 21.02 -0.15
C GLU A 166 -25.37 19.55 -0.40
N LEU A 167 -25.29 19.10 -1.66
CA LEU A 167 -25.54 17.71 -2.04
C LEU A 167 -24.32 16.82 -1.92
N PHE A 168 -23.11 17.37 -2.02
CA PHE A 168 -21.86 16.62 -1.89
C PHE A 168 -21.20 16.91 -0.56
N VAL A 169 -20.52 15.90 -0.02
CA VAL A 169 -19.58 16.11 1.09
C VAL A 169 -18.46 17.02 0.56
N PRO A 170 -18.23 18.18 1.18
CA PRO A 170 -17.31 19.17 0.64
C PRO A 170 -15.86 18.67 0.67
N SER A 171 -15.10 19.05 -0.34
CA SER A 171 -13.66 18.84 -0.43
C SER A 171 -12.97 20.19 -0.46
N SER A 172 -11.83 20.31 0.24
CA SER A 172 -10.98 21.50 0.21
C SER A 172 -10.25 21.67 -1.12
N ASP A 173 -10.15 20.61 -1.93
CA ASP A 173 -9.35 20.58 -3.14
C ASP A 173 -10.16 20.97 -4.38
N TYR A 174 -9.61 21.89 -5.17
CA TYR A 174 -10.20 22.29 -6.45
C TYR A 174 -10.16 21.18 -7.51
N TYR A 175 -9.11 20.34 -7.45
CA TYR A 175 -8.99 19.11 -8.21
C TYR A 175 -8.36 18.03 -7.33
N GLU A 176 -8.88 16.80 -7.42
CA GLU A 176 -8.28 15.64 -6.77
C GLU A 176 -7.60 14.75 -7.83
N VAL A 177 -6.30 14.51 -7.68
CA VAL A 177 -5.51 13.68 -8.61
C VAL A 177 -5.56 12.22 -8.17
N ILE A 178 -6.11 11.36 -9.02
CA ILE A 178 -6.30 9.94 -8.71
C ILE A 178 -5.51 9.09 -9.70
N GLN A 179 -4.67 8.20 -9.17
CA GLN A 179 -3.97 7.22 -9.99
C GLN A 179 -4.90 6.07 -10.36
N LEU A 180 -5.13 5.94 -11.65
CA LEU A 180 -5.94 4.88 -12.25
C LEU A 180 -5.02 3.69 -12.53
N ARG A 181 -4.88 2.80 -11.53
CA ARG A 181 -3.91 1.69 -11.54
C ARG A 181 -4.52 0.42 -12.13
N THR A 182 -3.83 -0.25 -13.05
CA THR A 182 -4.34 -1.47 -13.71
C THR A 182 -4.60 -2.66 -12.77
N ASN A 183 -3.93 -2.70 -11.62
CA ASN A 183 -4.02 -3.79 -10.65
C ASN A 183 -5.10 -3.60 -9.55
N TRP A 184 -5.71 -2.42 -9.43
CA TRP A 184 -6.68 -2.12 -8.37
C TRP A 184 -7.89 -1.32 -8.87
N PRO A 185 -9.12 -1.62 -8.42
CA PRO A 185 -10.26 -0.76 -8.66
C PRO A 185 -10.01 0.66 -8.17
N THR A 186 -10.50 1.65 -8.92
CA THR A 186 -10.32 3.07 -8.59
C THR A 186 -11.67 3.67 -8.19
N VAL A 187 -11.71 4.35 -7.05
CA VAL A 187 -12.92 5.01 -6.54
C VAL A 187 -12.83 6.51 -6.80
N LEU A 188 -13.93 7.10 -7.29
CA LEU A 188 -14.14 8.54 -7.40
C LEU A 188 -15.03 8.96 -6.22
N PRO A 189 -14.47 9.63 -5.19
CA PRO A 189 -15.12 9.81 -3.90
C PRO A 189 -16.17 10.94 -3.89
N CYS A 190 -17.10 10.95 -4.85
CA CYS A 190 -18.18 11.94 -4.91
C CYS A 190 -19.36 11.54 -4.01
N GLN A 191 -19.08 11.47 -2.71
CA GLN A 191 -20.06 11.10 -1.69
C GLN A 191 -21.10 12.21 -1.52
N VAL A 192 -22.36 11.80 -1.36
CA VAL A 192 -23.49 12.73 -1.18
C VAL A 192 -23.93 12.82 0.28
N THR A 193 -24.45 13.98 0.66
CA THR A 193 -25.00 14.25 2.00
C THR A 193 -26.37 13.63 2.22
N SER A 194 -27.06 13.23 1.13
CA SER A 194 -28.38 12.63 1.17
C SER A 194 -28.46 11.39 0.29
N PRO A 195 -28.97 10.26 0.80
CA PRO A 195 -29.10 9.03 0.01
C PRO A 195 -30.18 9.13 -1.08
N LEU A 196 -31.00 10.18 -1.05
CA LEU A 196 -32.06 10.43 -2.03
C LEU A 196 -31.55 11.18 -3.28
N ALA A 197 -30.32 11.71 -3.24
CA ALA A 197 -29.76 12.44 -4.36
C ALA A 197 -29.47 11.50 -5.55
N LYS A 198 -29.93 11.89 -6.74
CA LYS A 198 -29.58 11.19 -7.99
C LYS A 198 -28.24 11.70 -8.47
N VAL A 199 -27.25 10.80 -8.58
CA VAL A 199 -25.89 11.10 -9.02
C VAL A 199 -25.64 10.54 -10.41
N THR A 200 -24.93 11.30 -11.25
CA THR A 200 -24.47 10.91 -12.59
C THR A 200 -22.99 11.25 -12.75
N LEU A 201 -22.26 10.46 -13.54
CA LEU A 201 -20.83 10.66 -13.81
C LEU A 201 -20.64 11.35 -15.15
N HIS A 202 -19.81 12.39 -15.20
CA HIS A 202 -19.56 13.19 -16.40
C HIS A 202 -18.07 13.31 -16.66
N GLN A 203 -17.71 13.36 -17.94
CA GLN A 203 -16.37 13.67 -18.44
C GLN A 203 -16.33 15.11 -18.89
N GLU A 204 -15.25 15.84 -18.59
CA GLU A 204 -15.12 17.25 -18.99
C GLU A 204 -14.75 17.41 -20.47
N PHE A 205 -13.89 16.52 -21.00
CA PHE A 205 -13.36 16.61 -22.36
C PHE A 205 -13.32 15.24 -23.06
N PRO A 206 -14.07 15.05 -24.17
CA PRO A 206 -15.22 15.87 -24.58
C PRO A 206 -16.35 15.80 -23.53
N PRO A 207 -17.19 16.85 -23.40
CA PRO A 207 -18.25 16.88 -22.40
C PRO A 207 -19.30 15.81 -22.71
N MET A 208 -19.41 14.81 -21.83
CA MET A 208 -20.31 13.67 -22.01
C MET A 208 -20.67 13.01 -20.68
N GLU A 209 -21.90 12.52 -20.56
CA GLU A 209 -22.29 11.63 -19.47
C GLU A 209 -21.67 10.24 -19.68
N VAL A 210 -20.90 9.78 -18.70
CA VAL A 210 -20.24 8.47 -18.74
C VAL A 210 -21.27 7.38 -18.50
N LYS A 211 -21.29 6.37 -19.37
CA LYS A 211 -22.21 5.23 -19.22
C LYS A 211 -21.79 4.38 -18.02
N VAL A 212 -22.76 4.10 -17.15
CA VAL A 212 -22.58 3.28 -15.95
C VAL A 212 -23.43 2.02 -16.11
N ASP A 213 -22.77 0.91 -16.41
CA ASP A 213 -23.41 -0.38 -16.70
C ASP A 213 -23.45 -1.32 -15.49
N GLY A 214 -22.77 -0.96 -14.40
CA GLY A 214 -22.62 -1.78 -13.19
C GLY A 214 -21.55 -2.87 -13.30
N THR A 215 -20.87 -3.01 -14.45
CA THR A 215 -19.82 -4.04 -14.64
C THR A 215 -18.43 -3.42 -14.75
N GLU A 216 -18.26 -2.41 -15.61
CA GLU A 216 -17.00 -1.68 -15.76
C GLU A 216 -16.92 -0.55 -14.74
N ILE A 217 -18.04 0.17 -14.60
CA ILE A 217 -18.23 1.25 -13.64
C ILE A 217 -19.51 0.98 -12.85
N SER A 218 -19.42 1.01 -11.52
CA SER A 218 -20.57 0.92 -10.62
C SER A 218 -20.67 2.15 -9.73
N PHE A 219 -21.85 2.36 -9.14
CA PHE A 219 -22.12 3.44 -8.20
C PHE A 219 -22.55 2.87 -6.85
N ASP A 220 -21.94 3.38 -5.78
CA ASP A 220 -22.37 3.16 -4.39
C ASP A 220 -22.57 4.53 -3.75
N VAL A 221 -23.78 4.82 -3.27
CA VAL A 221 -24.13 6.10 -2.66
C VAL A 221 -23.26 6.47 -1.45
N LYS A 222 -22.66 5.49 -0.78
CA LYS A 222 -21.76 5.68 0.38
C LYS A 222 -20.31 5.96 0.00
N LYS A 223 -19.92 5.70 -1.26
CA LYS A 223 -18.52 5.77 -1.71
C LYS A 223 -18.31 6.67 -2.92
N GLY A 224 -19.27 6.72 -3.84
CA GLY A 224 -19.16 7.31 -5.16
C GLY A 224 -19.08 6.26 -6.28
N TYR A 225 -18.39 6.59 -7.37
CA TYR A 225 -18.23 5.68 -8.50
C TYR A 225 -16.99 4.81 -8.33
N THR A 226 -17.08 3.54 -8.74
CA THR A 226 -15.93 2.63 -8.78
C THR A 226 -15.69 2.15 -10.19
N ILE A 227 -14.49 2.39 -10.72
CA ILE A 227 -13.97 1.80 -11.96
C ILE A 227 -13.30 0.48 -11.58
N HIS A 228 -13.93 -0.64 -11.91
CA HIS A 228 -13.50 -1.97 -11.46
C HIS A 228 -12.25 -2.47 -12.18
N ARG A 229 -12.15 -2.16 -13.49
CA ARG A 229 -11.01 -2.51 -14.33
C ARG A 229 -10.49 -1.27 -15.03
N PRO A 230 -9.59 -0.53 -14.38
CA PRO A 230 -8.92 0.62 -14.97
C PRO A 230 -8.34 0.34 -16.36
N LYS A 231 -8.58 1.28 -17.28
CA LYS A 231 -8.13 1.24 -18.69
C LYS A 231 -7.78 2.66 -19.11
N GLN A 232 -6.93 2.78 -20.12
CA GLN A 232 -6.44 4.07 -20.58
C GLN A 232 -7.56 5.05 -20.98
N HIS A 233 -8.66 4.57 -21.57
CA HIS A 233 -9.78 5.43 -21.99
C HIS A 233 -10.60 6.00 -20.83
N HIS A 234 -10.43 5.52 -19.59
CA HIS A 234 -11.06 6.11 -18.41
C HIS A 234 -10.27 7.31 -17.86
N ALA A 235 -9.05 7.56 -18.35
CA ALA A 235 -8.24 8.68 -17.90
C ALA A 235 -8.83 10.04 -18.35
N GLY A 236 -8.46 11.10 -17.65
CA GLY A 236 -8.92 12.46 -17.92
C GLY A 236 -9.64 13.09 -16.74
N SER A 237 -10.33 14.20 -16.99
CA SER A 237 -11.08 14.91 -15.95
C SER A 237 -12.53 14.44 -15.89
N LEU A 238 -12.90 13.84 -14.76
CA LEU A 238 -14.25 13.36 -14.47
C LEU A 238 -14.83 14.11 -13.28
N TYR A 239 -16.14 14.25 -13.22
CA TYR A 239 -16.84 14.84 -12.08
C TYR A 239 -18.26 14.27 -11.96
N CYS A 240 -18.82 14.32 -10.77
CA CYS A 240 -20.18 13.87 -10.52
C CYS A 240 -21.14 15.05 -10.54
N ILE A 241 -22.36 14.81 -11.02
CA ILE A 241 -23.47 15.74 -10.90
C ILE A 241 -24.53 15.08 -10.03
N ALA A 242 -24.87 15.72 -8.91
CA ALA A 242 -25.96 15.33 -8.04
C ALA A 242 -27.18 16.22 -8.26
N SER A 243 -28.37 15.64 -8.12
CA SER A 243 -29.65 16.35 -8.19
C SER A 243 -30.62 15.83 -7.14
N LEU A 244 -31.24 16.75 -6.40
CA LEU A 244 -32.28 16.45 -5.40
C LEU A 244 -33.27 17.61 -5.36
N GLY A 245 -34.53 17.34 -5.73
CA GLY A 245 -35.51 18.40 -5.93
C GLY A 245 -35.05 19.39 -7.00
N ASN A 246 -34.95 20.67 -6.64
CA ASN A 246 -34.50 21.74 -7.54
C ASN A 246 -32.99 22.01 -7.44
N LEU A 247 -32.30 21.41 -6.47
CA LEU A 247 -30.87 21.61 -6.28
C LEU A 247 -30.11 20.68 -7.23
N ARG A 248 -29.16 21.25 -7.96
CA ARG A 248 -28.25 20.53 -8.85
C ARG A 248 -26.85 21.09 -8.65
N GLN A 249 -25.90 20.23 -8.31
CA GLN A 249 -24.53 20.62 -8.01
C GLN A 249 -23.55 19.66 -8.67
N SER A 250 -22.34 20.17 -8.91
CA SER A 250 -21.20 19.37 -9.38
C SER A 250 -20.26 19.12 -8.21
N SER A 251 -19.65 17.94 -8.17
CA SER A 251 -18.58 17.65 -7.23
C SER A 251 -17.30 18.41 -7.58
N THR A 252 -16.26 18.27 -6.75
CA THR A 252 -14.89 18.52 -7.19
C THR A 252 -14.56 17.67 -8.42
N LYS A 253 -13.59 18.12 -9.22
CA LYS A 253 -13.15 17.42 -10.43
C LYS A 253 -12.02 16.47 -10.11
N TYR A 254 -12.14 15.24 -10.59
CA TYR A 254 -11.16 14.18 -10.42
C TYR A 254 -10.30 14.08 -11.67
N MET A 255 -8.98 14.25 -11.52
CA MET A 255 -7.99 14.12 -12.58
C MET A 255 -7.41 12.70 -12.54
N LEU A 256 -7.90 11.83 -13.43
CA LEU A 256 -7.49 10.42 -13.47
C LEU A 256 -6.26 10.24 -14.35
N ILE A 257 -5.17 9.78 -13.76
CA ILE A 257 -3.91 9.48 -14.47
C ILE A 257 -3.76 7.97 -14.58
N TYR A 258 -3.82 7.44 -15.79
CA TYR A 258 -3.61 6.01 -16.05
C TYR A 258 -2.16 5.63 -15.77
N VAL A 259 -1.99 4.61 -14.93
CA VAL A 259 -0.68 4.04 -14.61
C VAL A 259 -0.77 2.53 -14.81
N ASN A 260 0.01 2.01 -15.75
CA ASN A 260 0.12 0.57 -15.90
C ASN A 260 1.02 0.02 -14.78
N TYR A 261 0.43 -0.76 -13.88
CA TYR A 261 1.12 -1.38 -12.77
C TYR A 261 1.62 -2.77 -13.19
N PRO A 262 2.95 -3.01 -13.20
CA PRO A 262 3.52 -4.29 -13.61
C PRO A 262 3.17 -5.39 -12.62
N THR A 263 3.10 -6.62 -13.10
CA THR A 263 2.79 -7.80 -12.27
C THR A 263 3.98 -8.34 -11.49
N ALA A 264 5.21 -7.98 -11.90
CA ALA A 264 6.44 -8.44 -11.28
C ALA A 264 7.59 -7.44 -11.48
N PRO A 265 8.66 -7.51 -10.66
CA PRO A 265 9.89 -6.76 -10.92
C PRO A 265 10.54 -7.18 -12.25
N PRO A 266 11.32 -6.30 -12.90
CA PRO A 266 11.95 -6.59 -14.18
C PRO A 266 12.94 -7.76 -14.07
N SER A 267 13.12 -8.54 -15.14
CA SER A 267 14.16 -9.57 -15.24
C SER A 267 15.25 -9.14 -16.21
N PRO A 268 16.29 -8.42 -15.76
CA PRO A 268 17.34 -7.94 -16.63
C PRO A 268 18.27 -9.08 -17.09
N VAL A 269 18.68 -9.02 -18.35
CA VAL A 269 19.74 -9.85 -18.92
C VAL A 269 20.86 -8.92 -19.37
N ILE A 270 22.09 -9.22 -18.94
CA ILE A 270 23.26 -8.39 -19.22
C ILE A 270 24.24 -9.13 -20.15
N GLN A 271 24.78 -8.43 -21.14
CA GLN A 271 25.72 -8.97 -22.11
C GLN A 271 26.80 -7.92 -22.43
N ALA A 272 28.06 -8.29 -22.29
CA ALA A 272 29.19 -7.49 -22.73
C ALA A 272 29.52 -7.78 -24.21
N SER A 273 29.96 -6.78 -24.95
CA SER A 273 30.41 -6.94 -26.35
C SER A 273 31.63 -7.86 -26.48
N SER A 274 32.41 -7.98 -25.40
CA SER A 274 33.44 -9.00 -25.21
C SER A 274 33.71 -9.23 -23.72
N GLU A 275 33.93 -10.47 -23.30
CA GLU A 275 34.37 -10.81 -21.94
C GLU A 275 35.85 -10.45 -21.70
N THR A 276 36.62 -10.27 -22.78
CA THR A 276 38.05 -9.93 -22.72
C THR A 276 38.36 -8.81 -23.72
N VAL A 277 38.86 -7.67 -23.23
CA VAL A 277 39.03 -6.45 -24.02
C VAL A 277 40.49 -6.02 -24.04
N THR A 278 41.02 -5.73 -25.23
CA THR A 278 42.37 -5.16 -25.38
C THR A 278 42.39 -3.72 -24.87
N VAL A 279 43.47 -3.32 -24.19
CA VAL A 279 43.64 -1.94 -23.71
C VAL A 279 43.51 -0.94 -24.87
N GLY A 280 42.76 0.14 -24.64
CA GLY A 280 42.50 1.20 -25.62
C GLY A 280 41.38 0.91 -26.62
N LYS A 281 40.76 -0.28 -26.59
CA LYS A 281 39.53 -0.59 -27.34
C LYS A 281 38.28 -0.19 -26.56
N ASN A 282 37.17 -0.03 -27.25
CA ASN A 282 35.89 0.31 -26.62
C ASN A 282 35.15 -0.96 -26.21
N LEU A 283 34.41 -0.88 -25.11
CA LEU A 283 33.54 -1.92 -24.59
C LEU A 283 32.11 -1.39 -24.53
N GLN A 284 31.15 -2.20 -24.95
CA GLN A 284 29.73 -1.95 -24.73
C GLN A 284 29.17 -3.03 -23.81
N VAL A 285 28.40 -2.63 -22.81
CA VAL A 285 27.69 -3.55 -21.93
C VAL A 285 26.20 -3.25 -22.06
N THR A 286 25.46 -4.21 -22.61
CA THR A 286 24.03 -4.09 -22.88
C THR A 286 23.25 -4.78 -21.78
N CYS A 287 22.24 -4.10 -21.26
CA CYS A 287 21.28 -4.64 -20.32
C CYS A 287 19.88 -4.55 -20.93
N THR A 288 19.23 -5.70 -21.08
CA THR A 288 17.94 -5.83 -21.75
C THR A 288 16.91 -6.37 -20.77
N VAL A 289 15.72 -5.76 -20.75
CA VAL A 289 14.53 -6.23 -20.05
C VAL A 289 13.44 -6.45 -21.09
N VAL A 290 12.81 -7.62 -21.05
CA VAL A 290 11.61 -7.91 -21.86
C VAL A 290 10.44 -8.15 -20.91
N GLY A 291 9.38 -7.35 -21.04
CA GLY A 291 8.27 -7.34 -20.10
C GLY A 291 6.94 -6.90 -20.72
N GLU A 292 6.00 -6.57 -19.84
CA GLU A 292 4.67 -6.05 -20.20
C GLU A 292 4.77 -4.72 -20.95
N GLN A 293 3.78 -4.42 -21.78
CA GLN A 293 3.72 -3.16 -22.53
C GLN A 293 3.42 -1.97 -21.63
N ASP A 294 3.87 -0.78 -22.01
CA ASP A 294 3.61 0.48 -21.31
C ASP A 294 4.07 0.48 -19.85
N VAL A 295 5.05 -0.36 -19.52
CA VAL A 295 5.70 -0.38 -18.20
C VAL A 295 7.00 0.41 -18.28
N VAL A 296 7.11 1.42 -17.43
CA VAL A 296 8.35 2.18 -17.27
C VAL A 296 9.38 1.34 -16.52
N VAL A 297 10.60 1.28 -17.05
CA VAL A 297 11.74 0.58 -16.44
C VAL A 297 12.90 1.56 -16.31
N ASP A 298 13.32 1.79 -15.07
CA ASP A 298 14.46 2.63 -14.75
C ASP A 298 15.72 1.78 -14.61
N PHE A 299 16.79 2.16 -15.29
CA PHE A 299 18.06 1.45 -15.25
C PHE A 299 19.13 2.20 -14.45
N THR A 300 19.91 1.46 -13.68
CA THR A 300 21.06 1.97 -12.93
C THR A 300 22.26 1.04 -13.10
N TRP A 301 23.45 1.60 -13.07
CA TRP A 301 24.70 0.90 -13.37
C TRP A 301 25.71 1.04 -12.24
N GLU A 302 26.33 -0.08 -11.88
CA GLU A 302 27.57 -0.12 -11.08
C GLU A 302 28.68 -0.71 -11.95
N TYR A 303 29.82 -0.03 -12.02
CA TYR A 303 30.93 -0.45 -12.87
C TYR A 303 32.28 0.00 -12.31
N PRO A 304 33.40 -0.68 -12.65
CA PRO A 304 34.69 -0.44 -12.00
C PRO A 304 35.21 0.98 -12.16
N GLY A 305 35.07 1.56 -13.36
CA GLY A 305 35.49 2.92 -13.69
C GLY A 305 34.82 4.02 -12.85
N GLN A 306 33.70 3.74 -12.20
CA GLN A 306 33.02 4.68 -11.31
C GLN A 306 33.91 5.10 -10.11
N LYS A 307 34.75 4.17 -9.61
CA LYS A 307 35.64 4.43 -8.45
C LYS A 307 36.72 5.49 -8.72
N ILE A 308 37.05 5.69 -9.99
CA ILE A 308 38.03 6.69 -10.44
C ILE A 308 37.36 7.89 -11.11
N GLY A 309 36.03 8.02 -10.97
CA GLY A 309 35.27 9.16 -11.49
C GLY A 309 35.07 9.17 -13.00
N ARG A 310 35.14 8.01 -13.68
CA ARG A 310 34.70 7.96 -15.09
C ARG A 310 33.19 8.28 -15.16
N PRO A 311 32.75 9.13 -16.09
CA PRO A 311 31.33 9.47 -16.23
C PRO A 311 30.54 8.28 -16.78
N LEU A 312 29.26 8.20 -16.38
CA LEU A 312 28.32 7.22 -16.91
C LEU A 312 27.83 7.70 -18.28
N TYR A 313 28.13 6.95 -19.35
CA TYR A 313 27.59 7.18 -20.68
C TYR A 313 26.70 6.00 -21.08
N THR A 314 25.40 6.27 -21.23
CA THR A 314 24.39 5.25 -21.53
C THR A 314 23.53 5.67 -22.72
N GLN A 315 23.07 4.67 -23.48
CA GLN A 315 22.08 4.85 -24.52
C GLN A 315 20.90 3.92 -24.25
N ASP A 316 19.73 4.52 -24.05
CA ASP A 316 18.52 3.79 -23.73
C ASP A 316 17.60 3.70 -24.96
N SER A 317 16.91 2.58 -25.11
CA SER A 317 15.92 2.37 -26.17
C SER A 317 14.76 1.49 -25.71
N VAL A 318 13.58 1.74 -26.27
CA VAL A 318 12.38 0.96 -26.02
C VAL A 318 11.78 0.55 -27.36
N GLN A 319 11.48 -0.73 -27.51
CA GLN A 319 10.91 -1.30 -28.72
C GLN A 319 9.80 -2.30 -28.39
N THR A 320 8.82 -2.42 -29.27
CA THR A 320 7.85 -3.53 -29.19
C THR A 320 8.41 -4.75 -29.91
N VAL A 321 8.40 -5.90 -29.25
CA VAL A 321 8.87 -7.19 -29.77
C VAL A 321 7.78 -8.24 -29.65
N GLN A 322 7.74 -9.20 -30.56
CA GLN A 322 6.81 -10.31 -30.49
C GLN A 322 7.50 -11.51 -29.81
N VAL A 323 6.98 -11.93 -28.65
CA VAL A 323 7.50 -13.06 -27.86
C VAL A 323 6.34 -14.00 -27.57
N ASP A 324 6.47 -15.27 -27.95
CA ASP A 324 5.43 -16.30 -27.81
C ASP A 324 4.08 -15.89 -28.43
N GLY A 325 4.13 -15.16 -29.55
CA GLY A 325 2.94 -14.67 -30.25
C GLY A 325 2.27 -13.45 -29.60
N GLN A 326 2.78 -12.93 -28.49
CA GLN A 326 2.29 -11.72 -27.82
C GLN A 326 3.23 -10.53 -28.02
N ASN A 327 2.65 -9.33 -28.11
CA ASN A 327 3.44 -8.10 -28.11
C ASN A 327 3.96 -7.82 -26.69
N ARG A 328 5.27 -7.64 -26.57
CA ARG A 328 5.97 -7.29 -25.34
C ARG A 328 6.85 -6.08 -25.55
N GLN A 329 7.20 -5.40 -24.45
CA GLN A 329 8.13 -4.30 -24.50
C GLN A 329 9.54 -4.81 -24.21
N ARG A 330 10.48 -4.48 -25.09
CA ARG A 330 11.92 -4.63 -24.86
C ARG A 330 12.49 -3.25 -24.51
N SER A 331 12.89 -3.08 -23.26
CA SER A 331 13.63 -1.92 -22.78
C SER A 331 15.10 -2.28 -22.68
N GLU A 332 15.98 -1.44 -23.21
CA GLU A 332 17.42 -1.70 -23.26
C GLU A 332 18.20 -0.46 -22.88
N THR A 333 19.26 -0.65 -22.09
CA THR A 333 20.28 0.37 -21.79
C THR A 333 21.66 -0.17 -22.15
N VAL A 334 22.45 0.64 -22.85
CA VAL A 334 23.81 0.27 -23.28
C VAL A 334 24.81 1.19 -22.61
N LEU A 335 25.61 0.65 -21.68
CA LEU A 335 26.77 1.35 -21.11
C LEU A 335 27.94 1.33 -22.10
N GLN A 336 28.48 2.50 -22.42
CA GLN A 336 29.68 2.62 -23.26
C GLN A 336 30.91 2.95 -22.41
N VAL A 337 31.96 2.16 -22.59
CA VAL A 337 33.26 2.37 -21.97
C VAL A 337 34.29 2.57 -23.08
N ASP A 338 34.60 3.82 -23.38
CA ASP A 338 35.63 4.17 -24.35
C ASP A 338 37.03 3.97 -23.79
N GLU A 339 38.00 3.62 -24.63
CA GLU A 339 39.40 3.43 -24.23
C GLU A 339 39.52 2.59 -22.94
N PHE A 340 39.19 1.30 -23.04
CA PHE A 340 39.22 0.37 -21.92
C PHE A 340 40.62 0.27 -21.31
N ARG A 341 40.72 0.36 -19.98
CA ARG A 341 41.97 0.34 -19.20
C ARG A 341 41.94 -0.80 -18.18
N GLU A 342 43.08 -1.09 -17.57
CA GLU A 342 43.17 -2.10 -16.50
C GLU A 342 42.26 -1.79 -15.30
N VAL A 343 42.03 -0.51 -15.01
CA VAL A 343 41.11 -0.04 -13.97
C VAL A 343 39.63 -0.29 -14.27
N ASP A 344 39.28 -0.52 -15.54
CA ASP A 344 37.92 -0.81 -15.97
C ASP A 344 37.59 -2.31 -15.90
N GLN A 345 38.60 -3.16 -15.68
CA GLN A 345 38.39 -4.58 -15.41
C GLN A 345 37.56 -4.78 -14.15
N GLY A 346 36.58 -5.69 -14.21
CA GLY A 346 35.83 -6.09 -13.04
C GLY A 346 34.41 -6.53 -13.37
N ILE A 347 33.51 -6.30 -12.43
CA ILE A 347 32.10 -6.66 -12.52
C ILE A 347 31.32 -5.41 -12.91
N TYR A 348 30.50 -5.57 -13.94
CA TYR A 348 29.50 -4.60 -14.39
C TYR A 348 28.14 -5.12 -13.95
N THR A 349 27.40 -4.32 -13.19
CA THR A 349 26.08 -4.65 -12.71
C THR A 349 25.07 -3.64 -13.25
N CYS A 350 24.03 -4.15 -13.88
CA CYS A 350 22.85 -3.39 -14.26
C CYS A 350 21.71 -3.74 -13.30
N THR A 351 21.07 -2.73 -12.72
CA THR A 351 19.86 -2.88 -11.91
C THR A 351 18.70 -2.23 -12.65
N ALA A 352 17.67 -3.03 -12.93
CA ALA A 352 16.43 -2.58 -13.56
C ALA A 352 15.32 -2.51 -12.51
N GLN A 353 14.58 -1.41 -12.49
CA GLN A 353 13.55 -1.12 -11.49
C GLN A 353 12.23 -0.72 -12.15
N ASN A 354 11.11 -1.20 -11.58
CA ASN A 354 9.76 -0.72 -11.88
C ASN A 354 8.98 -0.51 -10.57
N LEU A 355 7.67 -0.27 -10.66
CA LEU A 355 6.81 -0.02 -9.49
C LEU A 355 6.69 -1.21 -8.51
N GLU A 356 6.98 -2.44 -8.95
CA GLU A 356 6.93 -3.64 -8.11
C GLU A 356 8.28 -3.95 -7.43
N GLY A 357 9.37 -3.36 -7.93
CA GLY A 357 10.69 -3.49 -7.32
C GLY A 357 11.82 -3.50 -8.33
N SER A 358 12.99 -3.96 -7.88
CA SER A 358 14.20 -4.00 -8.69
C SER A 358 14.84 -5.38 -8.71
N ARG A 359 15.55 -5.68 -9.81
CA ARG A 359 16.47 -6.82 -9.92
C ARG A 359 17.74 -6.37 -10.61
N SER A 360 18.82 -7.09 -10.32
CA SER A 360 20.13 -6.81 -10.88
C SER A 360 20.68 -8.02 -11.64
N ALA A 361 21.46 -7.75 -12.68
CA ALA A 361 22.23 -8.74 -13.41
C ALA A 361 23.66 -8.22 -13.58
N SER A 362 24.63 -9.13 -13.48
CA SER A 362 26.05 -8.77 -13.54
C SER A 362 26.80 -9.60 -14.57
N THR A 363 27.83 -9.00 -15.18
CA THR A 363 28.81 -9.68 -16.03
C THR A 363 30.23 -9.24 -15.67
N SER A 364 31.23 -10.06 -15.95
CA SER A 364 32.63 -9.75 -15.67
C SER A 364 33.42 -9.59 -16.95
N VAL A 365 34.19 -8.50 -17.04
CA VAL A 365 35.06 -8.21 -18.18
C VAL A 365 36.50 -8.10 -17.72
N LYS A 366 37.41 -8.74 -18.47
CA LYS A 366 38.86 -8.79 -18.20
C LYS A 366 39.67 -8.08 -19.27
N VAL A 367 40.88 -7.67 -18.93
CA VAL A 367 41.85 -7.20 -19.93
C VAL A 367 42.44 -8.39 -20.68
N GLN A 368 42.60 -8.24 -22.00
CA GLN A 368 43.33 -9.21 -22.80
C GLN A 368 44.83 -9.12 -22.49
N SER A 369 45.40 -10.18 -21.91
CA SER A 369 46.85 -10.28 -21.75
C SER A 369 47.52 -10.51 -23.11
N ALA A 370 48.58 -9.75 -23.41
CA ALA A 370 49.42 -10.02 -24.57
C ALA A 370 50.10 -11.39 -24.38
N GLY A 371 49.78 -12.36 -25.23
CA GLY A 371 50.39 -13.69 -25.18
C GLY A 371 51.91 -13.61 -25.29
N THR A 372 52.61 -14.20 -24.33
CA THR A 372 54.08 -14.26 -24.32
C THR A 372 54.57 -15.10 -25.50
N THR A 373 55.02 -14.45 -26.57
CA THR A 373 55.71 -15.11 -27.68
C THR A 373 57.03 -15.66 -27.16
N THR A 374 57.13 -16.98 -26.96
CA THR A 374 58.38 -17.66 -26.62
C THR A 374 59.36 -17.50 -27.78
N ARG A 375 60.39 -16.67 -27.58
CA ARG A 375 61.50 -16.47 -28.51
C ARG A 375 62.31 -17.79 -28.60
N PRO A 376 62.56 -18.36 -29.80
CA PRO A 376 63.32 -19.62 -29.89
C PRO A 376 64.77 -19.40 -29.46
N LYS A 377 65.27 -20.29 -28.58
CA LYS A 377 66.68 -20.31 -28.15
C LYS A 377 67.57 -20.61 -29.36
N LYS A 378 68.45 -19.67 -29.70
CA LYS A 378 69.57 -19.88 -30.65
C LYS A 378 70.49 -20.97 -30.09
N HIS A 379 70.58 -22.11 -30.79
CA HIS A 379 71.64 -23.08 -30.55
C HIS A 379 72.99 -22.44 -30.89
N LYS A 380 73.88 -22.38 -29.90
CA LYS A 380 75.29 -22.05 -30.06
C LYS A 380 75.95 -23.24 -30.75
N LYS A 381 76.55 -23.00 -31.91
CA LYS A 381 77.31 -23.98 -32.69
C LYS A 381 78.72 -23.99 -32.10
N ASP A 382 79.11 -25.09 -31.46
CA ASP A 382 80.48 -25.28 -31.02
C ASP A 382 81.34 -25.58 -32.26
N THR A 383 82.38 -24.76 -32.43
CA THR A 383 83.42 -24.88 -33.45
C THR A 383 84.41 -25.95 -32.99
N GLN A 384 84.77 -26.86 -33.90
CA GLN A 384 85.91 -27.76 -33.77
C GLN A 384 87.07 -27.25 -34.61
#